data_AF-A0A355KYA5-F1
#
_entry.id   AF-A0A355KYA5-F1
#
_cell.length_a   1.000
_cell.length_b   1.000
_cell.length_c   1.000
_cell.angle_alpha   90.00
_cell.angle_beta   90.00
_cell.angle_gamma   90.00
#
_symmetry.space_group_name_H-M   'P 1'
#
loop_
_entity.id
_entity.type
_entity.pdbx_description
1 polymer ?
#
loop_
_entity_poly.entity_id
_entity_poly.type
_entity_poly.pdbx_seq_one_letter_code
_entity_poly.pdbx_strand_id
1 'polypeptide(L)'
;MSDKKRRAKSKLKSIDIEETSVYNEMQHLYQWTAIDECTRMRFVYGFEEHTPENSVKFLLMVIKAFPFRIKTIQTDNGTEFTYKYISDENICPFDKALQKLGIKHKLIPPRTPWHNGKVERSHRNDQRYFYDWETFRSVEELNKKLEKHLNWSNNKPMRTLGRKSPMPIYNAENSTTNLLK
;
A
#
# COMPACT_ATOMS: atom_id res chain seq x y z
N MET A 1 -20.99 -0.97 22.96
CA MET A 1 -20.54 -0.33 21.70
C MET A 1 -20.82 -1.30 20.55
N SER A 2 -21.54 -0.91 19.49
CA SER A 2 -21.99 -1.86 18.44
C SER A 2 -20.83 -2.52 17.68
N ASP A 3 -21.01 -3.76 17.22
CA ASP A 3 -19.97 -4.52 16.50
C ASP A 3 -19.49 -3.84 15.21
N LYS A 4 -20.37 -3.10 14.52
CA LYS A 4 -19.98 -2.26 13.37
C LYS A 4 -18.99 -1.16 13.76
N LYS A 5 -19.19 -0.48 14.91
CA LYS A 5 -18.26 0.54 15.43
C LYS A 5 -16.93 -0.09 15.86
N ARG A 6 -16.93 -1.29 16.44
CA ARG A 6 -15.70 -2.04 16.77
C ARG A 6 -14.91 -2.45 15.53
N ARG A 7 -15.59 -2.97 14.48
CA ARG A 7 -14.98 -3.37 13.20
C ARG A 7 -14.38 -2.20 12.42
N ALA A 8 -15.03 -1.04 12.45
CA ALA A 8 -14.48 0.20 11.88
C ALA A 8 -13.21 0.62 12.64
N LYS A 9 -13.24 0.59 13.98
CA LYS A 9 -12.10 0.97 14.84
C LYS A 9 -10.89 0.04 14.73
N SER A 10 -11.09 -1.25 14.38
CA SER A 10 -9.99 -2.20 14.14
C SER A 10 -9.36 -2.08 12.75
N LYS A 11 -10.06 -1.45 11.79
CA LYS A 11 -9.53 -1.15 10.45
C LYS A 11 -8.75 0.16 10.39
N LEU A 12 -8.88 1.03 11.41
CA LEU A 12 -8.00 2.18 11.55
C LEU A 12 -6.56 1.68 11.68
N LYS A 13 -5.71 2.01 10.69
CA LYS A 13 -4.25 1.75 10.65
C LYS A 13 -3.83 0.39 10.10
N SER A 14 -4.67 -0.21 9.24
CA SER A 14 -4.29 -1.37 8.44
C SER A 14 -3.97 -0.92 7.01
N ILE A 15 -2.76 -1.26 6.55
CA ILE A 15 -2.29 -0.96 5.19
C ILE A 15 -2.17 -2.27 4.43
N ASP A 16 -2.64 -2.28 3.19
CA ASP A 16 -2.36 -3.37 2.26
C ASP A 16 -1.19 -2.98 1.37
N ILE A 17 -0.22 -3.87 1.25
CA ILE A 17 0.95 -3.70 0.38
C ILE A 17 0.96 -4.83 -0.64
N GLU A 18 1.09 -4.46 -1.91
CA GLU A 18 1.31 -5.41 -3.00
C GLU A 18 2.24 -4.82 -4.06
N GLU A 19 2.85 -5.70 -4.84
CA GLU A 19 3.60 -5.34 -6.03
C GLU A 19 2.84 -5.69 -7.31
N THR A 20 3.20 -5.02 -8.41
CA THR A 20 2.78 -5.43 -9.74
C THR A 20 3.90 -5.17 -10.73
N SER A 21 4.03 -6.05 -11.73
CA SER A 21 4.97 -5.85 -12.83
C SER A 21 4.49 -4.72 -13.72
N VAL A 22 5.44 -3.87 -14.10
CA VAL A 22 5.22 -2.72 -14.98
C VAL A 22 6.20 -2.85 -16.12
N TYR A 23 5.64 -2.83 -17.33
CA TYR A 23 6.42 -2.97 -18.55
C TYR A 23 6.44 -1.64 -19.28
N ASN A 24 7.63 -1.25 -19.74
CA ASN A 24 7.75 -0.34 -20.86
C ASN A 24 8.54 -1.07 -21.98
N GLU A 25 8.66 -0.43 -23.15
CA GLU A 25 9.32 -1.04 -24.32
C GLU A 25 10.78 -1.48 -24.08
N MET A 26 11.44 -1.02 -23.01
CA MET A 26 12.86 -1.22 -22.75
C MET A 26 13.16 -1.94 -21.42
N GLN A 27 12.22 -1.99 -20.46
CA GLN A 27 12.47 -2.37 -19.07
C GLN A 27 11.28 -3.08 -18.45
N HIS A 28 11.59 -4.12 -17.66
CA HIS A 28 10.67 -4.75 -16.71
C HIS A 28 10.97 -4.18 -15.33
N LEU A 29 10.05 -3.37 -14.81
CA LEU A 29 10.12 -2.78 -13.49
C LEU A 29 8.95 -3.28 -12.64
N TYR A 30 8.93 -2.89 -11.37
CA TYR A 30 7.94 -3.34 -10.40
C TYR A 30 7.42 -2.15 -9.59
N GLN A 31 6.10 -1.99 -9.48
CA GLN A 31 5.46 -0.96 -8.66
C GLN A 31 4.95 -1.58 -7.35
N TRP A 32 5.48 -1.13 -6.21
CA TRP A 32 4.88 -1.41 -4.90
C TRP A 32 3.83 -0.37 -4.62
N THR A 33 2.72 -0.83 -4.05
CA THR A 33 1.56 -0.02 -3.75
C THR A 33 1.12 -0.31 -2.33
N ALA A 34 1.13 0.71 -1.47
CA ALA A 34 0.54 0.67 -0.15
C ALA A 34 -0.80 1.43 -0.16
N ILE A 35 -1.87 0.83 0.38
CA ILE A 35 -3.19 1.46 0.45
C ILE A 35 -3.79 1.29 1.84
N ASP A 36 -4.21 2.39 2.46
CA ASP A 36 -4.97 2.35 3.70
C ASP A 36 -6.39 1.81 3.47
N GLU A 37 -6.78 0.82 4.28
CA GLU A 37 -8.10 0.19 4.21
C GLU A 37 -9.26 1.18 4.37
N CYS A 38 -9.05 2.20 5.21
CA CYS A 38 -10.09 3.12 5.65
C CYS A 38 -10.24 4.32 4.71
N THR A 39 -9.18 5.10 4.56
CA THR A 39 -9.17 6.38 3.84
C THR A 39 -8.90 6.22 2.35
N ARG A 40 -8.41 5.05 1.91
CA ARG A 40 -7.89 4.81 0.55
C ARG A 40 -6.70 5.69 0.18
N MET A 41 -6.07 6.34 1.16
CA MET A 41 -4.80 7.01 0.93
C MET A 41 -3.77 5.97 0.52
N ARG A 42 -3.02 6.28 -0.53
CA ARG A 42 -2.03 5.38 -1.11
C ARG A 42 -0.64 5.98 -1.05
N PHE A 43 0.35 5.10 -1.18
CA PHE A 43 1.74 5.41 -1.47
C PHE A 43 2.23 4.42 -2.52
N VAL A 44 2.96 4.88 -3.52
CA VAL A 44 3.50 4.03 -4.61
C VAL A 44 4.97 4.33 -4.83
N TYR A 45 5.73 3.32 -5.20
CA TYR A 45 7.15 3.45 -5.55
C TYR A 45 7.58 2.32 -6.48
N GLY A 46 8.43 2.63 -7.46
CA GLY A 46 8.98 1.70 -8.43
C GLY A 46 10.36 1.20 -8.04
N PHE A 47 10.62 -0.09 -8.24
CA PHE A 47 11.95 -0.71 -8.15
C PHE A 47 12.27 -1.51 -9.42
N GLU A 48 13.55 -1.80 -9.61
CA GLU A 48 14.06 -2.63 -10.73
C GLU A 48 13.88 -4.12 -10.47
N GLU A 49 13.81 -4.54 -9.20
CA GLU A 49 13.75 -5.95 -8.81
C GLU A 49 12.72 -6.18 -7.71
N HIS A 50 12.01 -7.30 -7.80
CA HIS A 50 11.18 -7.89 -6.76
C HIS A 50 12.00 -8.71 -5.76
N THR A 51 12.49 -8.02 -4.73
CA THR A 51 13.30 -8.63 -3.67
C THR A 51 12.75 -8.29 -2.28
N PRO A 52 12.93 -9.19 -1.30
CA PRO A 52 12.59 -8.90 0.10
C PRO A 52 13.27 -7.63 0.64
N GLU A 53 14.49 -7.33 0.18
CA GLU A 53 15.23 -6.12 0.54
C GLU A 53 14.52 -4.86 0.04
N ASN A 54 13.99 -4.88 -1.18
CA ASN A 54 13.21 -3.77 -1.73
C ASN A 54 11.85 -3.65 -1.02
N SER A 55 11.21 -4.76 -0.64
CA SER A 55 10.02 -4.73 0.23
C SER A 55 10.29 -4.08 1.59
N VAL A 56 11.45 -4.33 2.20
CA VAL A 56 11.87 -3.65 3.44
C VAL A 56 12.11 -2.16 3.21
N LYS A 57 12.79 -1.78 2.13
CA LYS A 57 12.98 -0.35 1.77
C LYS A 57 11.62 0.34 1.60
N PHE A 58 10.70 -0.30 0.88
CA PHE A 58 9.35 0.20 0.67
C PHE A 58 8.59 0.37 1.98
N LEU A 59 8.65 -0.62 2.88
CA LEU A 59 8.06 -0.53 4.21
C LEU A 59 8.52 0.72 4.99
N LEU A 60 9.83 1.01 4.97
CA LEU A 60 10.37 2.19 5.64
C LEU A 60 9.89 3.50 5.01
N MET A 61 9.68 3.52 3.69
CA MET A 61 9.07 4.67 3.00
C MET A 61 7.60 4.83 3.38
N VAL A 62 6.84 3.73 3.42
CA VAL A 62 5.42 3.70 3.82
C VAL A 62 5.25 4.25 5.24
N ILE A 63 6.10 3.87 6.19
CA ILE A 63 6.02 4.38 7.57
C ILE A 63 6.22 5.89 7.63
N LYS A 64 7.05 6.46 6.75
CA LYS A 64 7.26 7.91 6.65
C LYS A 64 6.10 8.61 5.93
N ALA A 65 5.53 7.98 4.92
CA ALA A 65 4.48 8.56 4.08
C ALA A 65 3.12 8.65 4.79
N PHE A 66 2.79 7.66 5.63
CA PHE A 66 1.49 7.63 6.31
C PHE A 66 1.53 8.44 7.61
N PRO A 67 0.61 9.40 7.83
CA PRO A 67 0.65 10.31 8.96
C PRO A 67 0.06 9.69 10.24
N PHE A 68 0.18 8.37 10.40
CA PHE A 68 -0.28 7.63 11.56
C PHE A 68 0.58 6.38 11.80
N ARG A 69 0.63 5.94 13.06
CA ARG A 69 1.28 4.67 13.39
C ARG A 69 0.50 3.50 12.80
N ILE A 70 1.11 2.81 11.83
CA ILE A 70 0.61 1.57 11.23
C ILE A 70 0.61 0.46 12.27
N LYS A 71 -0.49 -0.31 12.35
CA LYS A 71 -0.63 -1.42 13.31
C LYS A 71 -0.58 -2.78 12.63
N THR A 72 -1.05 -2.84 11.39
CA THR A 72 -1.13 -4.08 10.63
C THR A 72 -0.78 -3.79 9.19
N ILE A 73 0.04 -4.66 8.62
CA ILE A 73 0.30 -4.71 7.19
C ILE A 73 -0.27 -6.03 6.67
N GLN A 74 -1.02 -5.94 5.58
CA GLN A 74 -1.53 -7.08 4.85
C GLN A 74 -0.83 -7.18 3.50
N THR A 75 -0.34 -8.37 3.14
CA THR A 75 0.27 -8.66 1.84
C THR A 75 -0.29 -9.97 1.30
N ASP A 76 -0.01 -10.27 0.04
CA ASP A 76 -0.13 -11.62 -0.48
C ASP A 76 1.01 -12.52 0.05
N ASN A 77 1.14 -13.70 -0.55
CA ASN A 77 2.13 -14.70 -0.16
C ASN A 77 3.39 -14.67 -1.04
N GLY A 78 3.68 -13.54 -1.68
CA GLY A 78 4.89 -13.31 -2.46
C GLY A 78 6.16 -13.53 -1.64
N THR A 79 7.21 -14.01 -2.31
CA THR A 79 8.48 -14.39 -1.65
C THR A 79 9.21 -13.15 -1.13
N GLU A 80 8.95 -11.99 -1.74
CA GLU A 80 9.35 -10.66 -1.32
C GLU A 80 8.72 -10.20 0.01
N PHE A 81 7.60 -10.80 0.43
CA PHE A 81 6.90 -10.46 1.67
C PHE A 81 7.00 -11.55 2.73
N THR A 82 7.04 -12.83 2.34
CA THR A 82 7.11 -13.92 3.32
C THR A 82 7.75 -15.19 2.76
N TYR A 83 8.40 -15.94 3.64
CA TYR A 83 8.94 -17.27 3.34
C TYR A 83 8.09 -18.40 3.93
N LYS A 84 6.92 -18.08 4.49
CA LYS A 84 6.04 -19.05 5.18
C LYS A 84 5.74 -20.33 4.39
N TYR A 85 5.75 -20.27 3.06
CA TYR A 85 5.45 -21.41 2.19
C TYR A 85 6.69 -22.00 1.49
N ILE A 86 7.88 -21.51 1.85
CA ILE A 86 9.16 -21.83 1.18
C ILE A 86 10.17 -22.38 2.17
N SER A 87 10.22 -21.84 3.40
CA SER A 87 11.17 -22.25 4.42
C SER A 87 10.60 -22.01 5.82
N ASP A 88 10.63 -23.04 6.66
CA ASP A 88 10.29 -22.93 8.09
C ASP A 88 11.48 -22.45 8.93
N GLU A 89 12.70 -22.54 8.40
CA GLU A 89 13.95 -22.18 9.10
C GLU A 89 14.32 -20.71 8.90
N ASN A 90 14.05 -20.17 7.71
CA ASN A 90 14.43 -18.81 7.33
C ASN A 90 13.26 -17.85 7.48
N ILE A 91 13.44 -16.81 8.30
CA ILE A 91 12.49 -15.71 8.39
C ILE A 91 12.78 -14.70 7.28
N CYS A 92 11.77 -14.33 6.50
CA CYS A 92 11.87 -13.32 5.45
C CYS A 92 12.35 -11.97 6.00
N PRO A 93 13.24 -11.24 5.29
CA PRO A 93 13.67 -9.89 5.70
C PRO A 93 12.51 -8.94 6.02
N PHE A 94 11.42 -9.02 5.26
CA PHE A 94 10.21 -8.22 5.48
C PHE A 94 9.52 -8.57 6.81
N ASP A 95 9.30 -9.86 7.08
CA ASP A 95 8.77 -10.36 8.36
C ASP A 95 9.64 -9.90 9.55
N LYS A 96 10.97 -10.00 9.44
CA LYS A 96 11.91 -9.51 10.47
C LYS A 96 11.76 -8.00 10.71
N ALA A 97 11.62 -7.21 9.65
CA ALA A 97 11.45 -5.76 9.77
C ALA A 97 10.13 -5.40 10.46
N LEU A 98 9.02 -6.03 10.09
CA LEU A 98 7.72 -5.83 10.73
C LEU A 98 7.74 -6.18 12.22
N GLN A 99 8.39 -7.29 12.58
CA GLN A 99 8.55 -7.71 13.98
C GLN A 99 9.31 -6.64 14.80
N LYS A 100 10.45 -6.15 14.27
CA LYS A 100 11.23 -5.08 14.92
C LYS A 100 10.43 -3.80 15.14
N LEU A 101 9.52 -3.48 14.22
CA LEU A 101 8.67 -2.28 14.30
C LEU A 101 7.39 -2.51 15.15
N GLY A 102 7.14 -3.74 15.61
CA GLY A 102 5.92 -4.10 16.33
C GLY A 102 4.66 -3.99 15.45
N ILE A 103 4.79 -4.20 14.14
CA ILE A 103 3.69 -4.19 13.18
C ILE A 103 3.26 -5.63 12.94
N LYS A 104 1.95 -5.90 13.06
CA LYS A 104 1.42 -7.24 12.78
C LYS A 104 1.43 -7.50 11.27
N HIS A 105 2.06 -8.58 10.84
CA HIS A 105 1.93 -9.07 9.48
C HIS A 105 0.69 -9.95 9.34
N LYS A 106 -0.15 -9.68 8.33
CA LYS A 106 -1.34 -10.47 8.02
C LYS A 106 -1.29 -10.92 6.56
N LEU A 107 -1.09 -12.20 6.34
CA LEU A 107 -1.11 -12.75 4.99
C LEU A 107 -2.53 -12.94 4.47
N ILE A 108 -2.74 -12.69 3.18
CA ILE A 108 -4.00 -13.01 2.49
C ILE A 108 -4.14 -14.54 2.45
N PRO A 109 -5.27 -15.08 2.94
CA PRO A 109 -5.50 -16.52 2.88
C PRO A 109 -5.47 -17.01 1.43
N PRO A 110 -4.78 -18.14 1.14
CA PRO A 110 -4.80 -18.73 -0.19
C PRO A 110 -6.23 -18.91 -0.72
N ARG A 111 -6.43 -18.72 -2.03
CA ARG A 111 -7.72 -18.88 -2.71
C ARG A 111 -8.82 -17.89 -2.28
N THR A 112 -8.45 -16.69 -1.83
CA THR A 112 -9.41 -15.63 -1.46
C THR A 112 -9.22 -14.33 -2.25
N PRO A 113 -9.38 -14.36 -3.59
CA PRO A 113 -9.06 -13.23 -4.48
C PRO A 113 -9.86 -11.95 -4.18
N TRP A 114 -11.05 -12.06 -3.60
CA TRP A 114 -11.88 -10.90 -3.22
C TRP A 114 -11.24 -10.01 -2.15
N HIS A 115 -10.27 -10.49 -1.36
CA HIS A 115 -9.54 -9.65 -0.42
C HIS A 115 -8.67 -8.60 -1.10
N ASN A 116 -8.32 -8.82 -2.38
CA ASN A 116 -7.43 -7.93 -3.14
C ASN A 116 -8.16 -6.94 -4.07
N GLY A 117 -9.49 -6.99 -4.19
CA GLY A 117 -10.21 -6.20 -5.19
C GLY A 117 -10.02 -4.66 -5.12
N LYS A 118 -9.46 -4.13 -4.03
CA LYS A 118 -9.10 -2.71 -3.89
C LYS A 118 -7.73 -2.37 -4.48
N VAL A 119 -6.70 -3.19 -4.27
CA VAL A 119 -5.35 -2.91 -4.76
C VAL A 119 -5.31 -3.21 -6.25
N GLU A 120 -5.92 -4.32 -6.69
CA GLU A 120 -6.12 -4.61 -8.12
C GLU A 120 -6.83 -3.45 -8.85
N ARG A 121 -7.82 -2.81 -8.22
CA ARG A 121 -8.49 -1.64 -8.80
C ARG A 121 -7.56 -0.43 -8.86
N SER A 122 -6.68 -0.26 -7.88
CA SER A 122 -5.65 0.77 -7.90
C SER A 122 -4.68 0.54 -9.05
N HIS A 123 -4.17 -0.68 -9.22
CA HIS A 123 -3.28 -1.03 -10.34
C HIS A 123 -3.95 -0.83 -11.70
N ARG A 124 -5.22 -1.22 -11.86
CA ARG A 124 -5.97 -0.92 -13.10
C ARG A 124 -6.13 0.58 -13.37
N ASN A 125 -6.27 1.39 -12.32
CA ASN A 125 -6.30 2.84 -12.48
C ASN A 125 -4.93 3.39 -12.84
N ASP A 126 -3.85 2.85 -12.26
CA ASP A 126 -2.48 3.23 -12.62
C ASP A 126 -2.20 2.88 -14.08
N GLN A 127 -2.61 1.70 -14.54
CA GLN A 127 -2.54 1.36 -15.96
C GLN A 127 -3.24 2.40 -16.82
N ARG A 128 -4.53 2.64 -16.56
CA ARG A 128 -5.38 3.50 -17.37
C ARG A 128 -4.97 4.98 -17.39
N TYR A 129 -4.54 5.52 -16.26
CA TYR A 129 -4.33 6.96 -16.08
C TYR A 129 -2.86 7.36 -16.07
N PHE A 130 -1.94 6.40 -16.03
CA PHE A 130 -0.50 6.66 -15.97
C PHE A 130 0.24 5.84 -17.01
N TYR A 131 0.27 4.51 -16.90
CA TYR A 131 1.13 3.68 -17.76
C TYR A 131 0.71 3.66 -19.24
N ASP A 132 -0.57 3.83 -19.55
CA ASP A 132 -1.05 3.94 -20.94
C ASP A 132 -0.58 5.23 -21.65
N TRP A 133 -0.09 6.23 -20.90
CA TRP A 133 0.22 7.57 -21.41
C TRP A 133 1.65 8.04 -21.14
N GLU A 134 2.34 7.43 -20.18
CA GLU A 134 3.66 7.83 -19.74
C GLU A 134 4.73 6.82 -20.15
N THR A 135 5.84 7.33 -20.67
CA THR A 135 7.06 6.56 -20.92
C THR A 135 8.15 6.99 -19.95
N PHE A 136 9.09 6.12 -19.63
CA PHE A 136 10.21 6.43 -18.74
C PHE A 136 11.42 5.59 -19.16
N ARG A 137 12.63 6.11 -18.94
CA ARG A 137 13.88 5.45 -19.35
C ARG A 137 14.65 4.82 -18.18
N SER A 138 14.24 5.14 -16.97
CA SER A 138 14.85 4.62 -15.74
C SER A 138 13.83 4.55 -14.62
N VAL A 139 14.16 3.77 -13.58
CA VAL A 139 13.37 3.70 -12.34
C VAL A 139 13.30 5.06 -11.63
N GLU A 140 14.32 5.91 -11.79
CA GLU A 140 14.34 7.27 -11.24
C GLU A 140 13.31 8.17 -11.93
N GLU A 141 13.26 8.13 -13.27
CA GLU A 141 12.26 8.87 -14.03
C GLU A 141 10.84 8.38 -13.73
N LEU A 142 10.66 7.05 -13.64
CA LEU A 142 9.40 6.44 -13.22
C LEU A 142 8.95 7.01 -11.86
N ASN A 143 9.82 7.00 -10.86
CA ASN A 143 9.48 7.45 -9.51
C ASN A 143 9.13 8.94 -9.45
N LYS A 144 9.82 9.79 -10.21
CA LYS A 144 9.49 11.21 -10.32
C LYS A 144 8.10 11.45 -10.92
N LYS A 145 7.70 10.63 -11.90
CA LYS A 145 6.37 10.70 -12.52
C LYS A 145 5.29 10.10 -11.62
N LEU A 146 5.60 8.98 -10.95
CA LEU A 146 4.72 8.36 -9.97
C LEU A 146 4.40 9.28 -8.81
N GLU A 147 5.35 10.12 -8.35
CA GLU A 147 5.09 11.11 -7.31
C GLU A 147 3.99 12.10 -7.69
N LYS A 148 4.02 12.61 -8.93
CA LYS A 148 2.98 13.52 -9.45
C LYS A 148 1.63 12.81 -9.57
N HIS A 149 1.63 11.60 -10.12
CA HIS A 149 0.44 10.76 -10.24
C HIS A 149 -0.16 10.42 -8.87
N LEU A 150 0.69 10.12 -7.91
CA LEU A 150 0.31 9.85 -6.53
C LEU A 150 -0.39 11.06 -5.91
N ASN A 151 0.19 12.25 -6.05
CA ASN A 151 -0.42 13.48 -5.56
C ASN A 151 -1.81 13.72 -6.18
N TRP A 152 -1.95 13.54 -7.49
CA TRP A 152 -3.25 13.62 -8.15
C TRP A 152 -4.24 12.59 -7.61
N SER A 153 -3.82 11.32 -7.50
CA SER A 153 -4.70 10.22 -7.07
C SER A 153 -5.20 10.39 -5.63
N ASN A 154 -4.35 10.83 -4.70
CA ASN A 154 -4.70 11.07 -3.29
C ASN A 154 -5.57 12.33 -3.09
N ASN A 155 -5.61 13.25 -4.06
CA ASN A 155 -6.45 14.44 -4.03
C ASN A 155 -7.73 14.32 -4.87
N LYS A 156 -7.88 13.24 -5.65
CA LYS A 156 -9.06 12.99 -6.46
C LYS A 156 -10.26 12.55 -5.61
N PRO A 157 -11.45 13.17 -5.77
CA PRO A 157 -12.67 12.71 -5.11
C PRO A 157 -13.06 11.27 -5.50
N MET A 158 -13.45 10.46 -4.51
CA MET A 158 -13.84 9.07 -4.73
C MET A 158 -15.29 8.82 -4.34
N ARG A 159 -16.05 8.12 -5.21
CA ARG A 159 -17.44 7.74 -4.91
C ARG A 159 -17.56 6.88 -3.65
N THR A 160 -16.60 5.99 -3.43
CA THR A 160 -16.53 5.10 -2.25
C THR A 160 -16.33 5.85 -0.94
N LEU A 161 -15.90 7.11 -1.00
CA LEU A 161 -15.65 7.99 0.13
C LEU A 161 -16.70 9.11 0.22
N GLY A 162 -17.86 8.94 -0.40
CA GLY A 162 -18.90 9.97 -0.41
C GLY A 162 -18.47 11.24 -1.15
N ARG A 163 -17.68 11.10 -2.23
CA ARG A 163 -17.10 12.20 -3.03
C ARG A 163 -16.07 13.05 -2.26
N LYS A 164 -15.49 12.53 -1.18
CA LYS A 164 -14.29 13.10 -0.56
C LYS A 164 -13.03 12.48 -1.19
N SER A 165 -11.93 13.21 -1.17
CA SER A 165 -10.61 12.64 -1.45
C SER A 165 -10.04 11.96 -0.21
N PRO A 166 -9.06 11.05 -0.36
CA PRO A 166 -8.38 10.42 0.77
C PRO A 166 -7.77 11.39 1.79
N MET A 167 -7.05 12.42 1.33
CA MET A 167 -6.30 13.32 2.22
C MET A 167 -7.19 14.12 3.20
N PRO A 168 -8.34 14.70 2.79
CA PRO A 168 -9.24 15.40 3.70
C PRO A 168 -9.95 14.54 4.75
N ILE A 169 -10.08 13.22 4.57
CA ILE A 169 -10.69 12.35 5.58
C ILE A 169 -9.80 12.26 6.83
N TYR A 170 -8.48 12.22 6.62
CA TYR A 170 -7.51 12.22 7.71
C TYR A 170 -7.59 13.50 8.57
N ASN A 171 -7.75 14.68 7.96
CA ASN A 171 -7.85 15.94 8.70
C ASN A 171 -9.15 16.04 9.52
N ALA A 172 -10.25 15.47 9.04
CA ALA A 172 -11.54 15.48 9.74
C ALA A 172 -11.58 14.55 10.98
N GLU A 173 -10.90 13.40 10.92
CA GLU A 173 -10.87 12.42 12.01
C GLU A 173 -9.89 12.80 13.14
N ASN A 174 -8.82 13.53 12.85
CA ASN A 174 -7.89 14.04 13.88
C ASN A 174 -8.39 15.31 14.58
N SER A 175 -9.29 16.08 13.95
CA SER A 175 -9.92 17.25 14.57
C SER A 175 -10.94 16.86 15.65
N THR A 176 -11.66 15.74 15.46
CA THR A 176 -12.61 15.22 16.46
C THR A 176 -11.93 14.50 17.63
N THR A 177 -10.69 14.03 17.45
CA THR A 177 -9.95 13.32 18.52
C THR A 177 -9.30 14.28 19.52
N ASN A 178 -9.09 15.55 19.16
CA ASN A 178 -8.55 16.59 20.05
C ASN A 178 -9.61 17.39 20.83
N LEU A 179 -10.90 17.19 20.56
CA LEU A 179 -12.01 17.85 21.29
C LEU A 179 -12.62 16.97 22.40
N LEU A 180 -12.07 15.78 22.63
CA LEU A 180 -12.53 14.82 23.66
C LEU A 180 -11.40 14.36 24.59
N LYS A 181 -10.34 15.15 24.71
CA LYS A 181 -9.33 15.01 25.77
C LYS A 181 -9.39 16.20 26.70
#